data_AF-A0A348ZKE1-F1
#
_entry.id   AF-A0A348ZKE1-F1
#
_cell.length_a   1.000
_cell.length_b   1.000
_cell.length_c   1.000
_cell.angle_alpha   90.00
_cell.angle_beta   90.00
_cell.angle_gamma   90.00
#
_symmetry.space_group_name_H-M   'P 1'
#
loop_
_entity.id
_entity.type
_entity.pdbx_description
1 polymer ?
#
loop_
_entity_poly.entity_id
_entity_poly.type
_entity_poly.pdbx_seq_one_letter_code
_entity_poly.pdbx_strand_id
1 'polypeptide(L)'
;MKRIILLFTISLCIVLFGCQNSKSGKSTETTKKNVETTKESIENCKYIKVKAFKDKNETYYIYTVYDKNGKKIYQDSLLKEPSIEKCSDDVYCVLWGTGTGAWQSRFFDINKKKHSEIFDNNYDFNNNRTIIYDLEEKRLKVKDIFDEDCFYREFKINTNDSTQPVLDAKFIDDERIKVKFLTGKDYKEDSKVLYLNKRLDTVSDKEILKVLNNKKKLYNTKTGKLEYLKNHSTTSYMVQNKNSKYKYSDEDGKLKSKILNWTEIDLDGDNKKEVILELNSERVVVLRSYEGKVYCYQFTFRGMKSIKKDGTFESSGSAVDTYIGKLYFKGANCYYDELIAYDEWEKAYMINKKSVSKTKAKKKLKEQDKKEGVDCYEWKYRNGYGKN
;
A
#
# COMPACT_ATOMS: atom_id res chain seq x y z
N MET A 1 21.32 -17.37 14.09
CA MET A 1 21.23 -16.84 15.47
C MET A 1 19.77 -16.65 15.82
N LYS A 2 19.23 -17.51 16.69
CA LYS A 2 17.83 -17.48 17.13
C LYS A 2 17.67 -16.31 18.11
N ARG A 3 16.84 -15.31 17.79
CA ARG A 3 16.47 -14.24 18.73
C ARG A 3 15.18 -14.64 19.44
N ILE A 4 15.29 -14.77 20.75
CA ILE A 4 14.21 -14.98 21.70
C ILE A 4 13.47 -13.64 21.84
N ILE A 5 12.19 -13.61 21.47
CA ILE A 5 11.29 -12.48 21.76
C ILE A 5 10.69 -12.75 23.14
N LEU A 6 11.06 -11.94 24.13
CA LEU A 6 10.45 -11.97 25.46
C LEU A 6 9.10 -11.23 25.39
N LEU A 7 8.00 -11.98 25.32
CA LEU A 7 6.65 -11.46 25.53
C LEU A 7 6.37 -11.39 27.04
N PHE A 8 6.28 -10.18 27.59
CA PHE A 8 5.72 -9.98 28.93
C PHE A 8 4.20 -9.84 28.82
N THR A 9 3.48 -10.96 28.92
CA THR A 9 2.04 -10.97 29.17
C THR A 9 1.82 -11.03 30.69
N ILE A 10 1.44 -9.91 31.31
CA ILE A 10 0.91 -9.93 32.68
C ILE A 10 -0.58 -10.24 32.58
N SER A 11 -0.91 -11.53 32.60
CA SER A 11 -2.28 -12.02 32.74
C SER A 11 -2.64 -12.12 34.21
N LEU A 12 -3.31 -11.09 34.75
CA LEU A 12 -3.87 -11.16 36.10
C LEU A 12 -5.23 -11.88 36.04
N CYS A 13 -5.21 -13.21 36.08
CA CYS A 13 -6.40 -14.04 36.25
C CYS A 13 -6.86 -14.00 37.71
N ILE A 14 -7.92 -13.24 38.01
CA ILE A 14 -8.65 -13.42 39.28
C ILE A 14 -9.66 -14.55 39.07
N VAL A 15 -9.27 -15.74 39.50
CA VAL A 15 -10.17 -16.90 39.62
C VAL A 15 -10.89 -16.79 40.96
N LEU A 16 -12.21 -16.62 40.92
CA LEU A 16 -13.08 -16.75 42.09
C LEU A 16 -13.37 -18.25 42.32
N PHE A 17 -12.61 -18.89 43.21
CA PHE A 17 -13.06 -20.11 43.87
C PHE A 17 -13.83 -19.75 45.13
N GLY A 18 -15.15 -19.90 45.07
CA GLY A 18 -15.98 -19.98 46.26
C GLY A 18 -15.99 -21.41 46.78
N CYS A 19 -15.58 -21.59 48.04
CA CYS A 19 -15.98 -22.76 48.83
C CYS A 19 -16.22 -22.36 50.30
N GLN A 20 -17.10 -23.14 50.91
CA GLN A 20 -17.92 -22.85 52.08
C GLN A 20 -17.18 -22.76 53.42
N ASN A 21 -17.87 -22.12 54.36
CA ASN A 21 -17.59 -21.97 55.78
C ASN A 21 -16.99 -23.21 56.49
N SER A 22 -15.98 -22.99 57.33
CA SER A 22 -16.02 -23.40 58.75
C SER A 22 -14.94 -22.66 59.58
N LYS A 23 -15.24 -22.48 60.87
CA LYS A 23 -14.55 -21.64 61.87
C LYS A 23 -13.19 -22.20 62.31
N SER A 24 -12.21 -21.31 62.55
CA SER A 24 -11.57 -21.04 63.86
C SER A 24 -10.17 -20.43 63.68
N GLY A 25 -9.73 -19.60 64.64
CA GLY A 25 -8.31 -19.24 64.80
C GLY A 25 -7.99 -17.75 64.74
N LYS A 26 -7.38 -17.23 65.82
CA LYS A 26 -7.11 -15.82 66.11
C LYS A 26 -5.95 -15.20 65.33
N SER A 27 -6.07 -13.87 65.22
CA SER A 27 -5.03 -12.82 65.22
C SER A 27 -3.96 -12.82 64.12
N THR A 28 -4.06 -11.82 63.23
CA THR A 28 -3.13 -10.68 63.26
C THR A 28 -3.73 -9.54 62.43
N GLU A 29 -3.74 -8.34 63.00
CA GLU A 29 -4.08 -7.12 62.28
C GLU A 29 -3.21 -6.99 61.03
N THR A 30 -3.83 -6.95 59.86
CA THR A 30 -3.21 -6.35 58.69
C THR A 30 -4.08 -5.18 58.27
N THR A 31 -3.56 -4.01 58.59
CA THR A 31 -3.99 -2.68 58.21
C THR A 31 -4.69 -2.67 56.85
N LYS A 32 -5.99 -2.38 56.85
CA LYS A 32 -6.71 -1.96 55.65
C LYS A 32 -5.99 -0.73 55.11
N LYS A 33 -5.15 -0.92 54.09
CA LYS A 33 -4.65 0.20 53.27
C LYS A 33 -5.86 0.80 52.57
N ASN A 34 -6.30 1.95 53.07
CA ASN A 34 -7.18 2.86 52.35
C ASN A 34 -6.48 3.20 51.03
N VAL A 35 -6.93 2.60 49.94
CA VAL A 35 -6.72 3.14 48.61
C VAL A 35 -7.62 4.37 48.55
N GLU A 36 -7.02 5.55 48.70
CA GLU A 36 -7.70 6.81 48.41
C GLU A 36 -8.14 6.79 46.94
N THR A 37 -9.39 6.40 46.75
CA THR A 37 -9.99 6.25 45.42
C THR A 37 -10.67 7.56 45.09
N THR A 38 -9.90 8.55 44.63
CA THR A 38 -10.47 9.74 43.99
C THR A 38 -11.08 9.31 42.66
N LYS A 39 -12.38 9.03 42.66
CA LYS A 39 -13.17 8.71 41.47
C LYS A 39 -13.51 10.02 40.75
N GLU A 40 -12.66 10.44 39.83
CA GLU A 40 -13.06 11.41 38.81
C GLU A 40 -13.52 10.63 37.58
N SER A 41 -14.83 10.69 37.29
CA SER A 41 -15.40 10.18 36.05
C SER A 41 -15.23 11.24 34.97
N ILE A 42 -14.37 10.97 34.01
CA ILE A 42 -14.26 11.78 32.80
C ILE A 42 -15.24 11.13 31.80
N GLU A 43 -16.39 11.76 31.58
CA GLU A 43 -17.46 11.21 30.74
C GLU A 43 -17.12 11.42 29.27
N ASN A 44 -16.59 10.38 28.59
CA ASN A 44 -15.96 10.56 27.28
C ASN A 44 -16.87 10.23 26.07
N CYS A 45 -17.84 9.30 26.19
CA CYS A 45 -19.01 9.18 25.32
C CYS A 45 -20.03 8.14 25.84
N LYS A 46 -21.14 7.92 25.10
CA LYS A 46 -22.19 6.93 25.42
C LYS A 46 -21.66 5.49 25.59
N TYR A 47 -20.68 5.08 24.80
CA TYR A 47 -20.23 3.69 24.70
C TYR A 47 -18.85 3.42 25.29
N ILE A 48 -18.06 4.46 25.60
CA ILE A 48 -16.72 4.32 26.16
C ILE A 48 -16.61 5.21 27.39
N LYS A 49 -16.25 4.61 28.52
CA LYS A 49 -16.03 5.31 29.79
C LYS A 49 -14.58 5.15 30.21
N VAL A 50 -13.96 6.24 30.62
CA VAL A 50 -12.58 6.27 31.14
C VAL A 50 -12.62 6.63 32.61
N LYS A 51 -11.80 5.95 33.42
CA LYS A 51 -11.63 6.25 34.84
C LYS A 51 -10.15 6.31 35.15
N ALA A 52 -9.74 7.40 35.79
CA ALA A 52 -8.41 7.54 36.35
C ALA A 52 -8.34 6.83 37.71
N PHE A 53 -7.20 6.22 37.97
CA PHE A 53 -6.86 5.60 39.24
C PHE A 53 -5.45 6.01 39.60
N LYS A 54 -5.24 6.32 40.88
CA LYS A 54 -3.94 6.66 41.42
C LYS A 54 -3.46 5.53 42.30
N ASP A 55 -2.30 4.95 41.97
CA ASP A 55 -1.58 4.03 42.85
C ASP A 55 -0.20 4.62 43.15
N LYS A 56 0.00 5.00 44.42
CA LYS A 56 1.18 5.75 44.89
C LYS A 56 1.40 7.04 44.07
N ASN A 57 2.41 7.02 43.20
CA ASN A 57 2.84 8.16 42.37
C ASN A 57 2.52 7.95 40.88
N GLU A 58 1.87 6.85 40.51
CA GLU A 58 1.49 6.57 39.13
C GLU A 58 -0.02 6.73 38.97
N THR A 59 -0.42 7.36 37.87
CA THR A 59 -1.82 7.44 37.46
C THR A 59 -2.02 6.52 36.27
N TYR A 60 -2.98 5.62 36.37
CA TYR A 60 -3.40 4.76 35.27
C TYR A 60 -4.87 4.98 34.94
N TYR A 61 -5.22 4.73 33.69
CA TYR A 61 -6.54 4.99 33.14
C TYR A 61 -7.13 3.68 32.68
N ILE A 62 -8.30 3.31 33.20
CA ILE A 62 -9.06 2.16 32.69
C ILE A 62 -10.14 2.69 31.76
N TYR A 63 -10.09 2.27 30.50
CA TYR A 63 -11.19 2.51 29.57
C TYR A 63 -12.03 1.24 29.43
N THR A 64 -13.34 1.41 29.45
CA THR A 64 -14.33 0.33 29.33
C THR A 64 -15.25 0.63 28.18
N VAL A 65 -15.41 -0.34 27.27
CA VAL A 65 -16.27 -0.25 26.08
C VAL A 65 -17.53 -1.07 26.32
N TYR A 66 -18.67 -0.49 25.96
CA TYR A 66 -20.01 -1.05 26.13
C TYR A 66 -20.70 -1.19 24.78
N ASP A 67 -21.52 -2.23 24.62
CA ASP A 67 -22.41 -2.36 23.45
C ASP A 67 -23.64 -1.44 23.56
N LYS A 68 -24.50 -1.48 22.53
CA LYS A 68 -25.74 -0.69 22.45
C LYS A 68 -26.72 -0.96 23.60
N ASN A 69 -26.61 -2.09 24.30
CA ASN A 69 -27.45 -2.48 25.43
C ASN A 69 -26.80 -2.17 26.79
N GLY A 70 -25.62 -1.52 26.80
CA GLY A 70 -24.88 -1.21 28.02
C GLY A 70 -24.10 -2.40 28.59
N LYS A 71 -23.97 -3.51 27.86
CA LYS A 71 -23.14 -4.64 28.29
C LYS A 71 -21.67 -4.35 27.98
N LYS A 72 -20.78 -4.58 28.96
CA LYS A 72 -19.33 -4.47 28.77
C LYS A 72 -18.86 -5.46 27.71
N ILE A 73 -18.16 -4.97 26.69
CA ILE A 73 -17.57 -5.79 25.62
C ILE A 73 -16.04 -5.77 25.63
N TYR A 74 -15.41 -4.74 26.19
CA TYR A 74 -13.95 -4.64 26.28
C TYR A 74 -13.54 -3.77 27.47
N GLN A 75 -12.35 -4.02 28.02
CA GLN A 75 -11.76 -3.20 29.07
C GLN A 75 -10.24 -3.37 29.05
N ASP A 76 -9.51 -2.28 29.23
CA ASP A 76 -8.05 -2.29 29.28
C ASP A 76 -7.52 -1.08 30.07
N SER A 77 -6.23 -1.08 30.40
CA SER A 77 -5.57 -0.06 31.22
C SER A 77 -4.39 0.60 30.50
N LEU A 78 -4.26 1.91 30.65
CA LEU A 78 -3.23 2.73 30.02
C LEU A 78 -2.51 3.59 31.06
N LEU A 79 -1.22 3.87 30.83
CA LEU A 79 -0.41 4.76 31.68
C LEU A 79 -0.60 6.24 31.34
N LYS A 80 -1.26 6.55 30.23
CA LYS A 80 -1.61 7.91 29.84
C LYS A 80 -3.10 8.01 29.59
N GLU A 81 -3.64 9.21 29.81
CA GLU A 81 -5.05 9.49 29.54
C GLU A 81 -5.34 9.31 28.04
N PRO A 82 -6.31 8.45 27.68
CA PRO A 82 -6.69 8.30 26.30
C PRO A 82 -7.66 9.40 25.83
N SER A 83 -7.51 9.84 24.59
CA SER A 83 -8.53 10.56 23.84
C SER A 83 -9.52 9.57 23.22
N ILE A 84 -10.80 9.96 23.18
CA ILE A 84 -11.86 9.18 22.54
C ILE A 84 -12.42 9.97 21.37
N GLU A 85 -12.35 9.39 20.16
CA GLU A 85 -12.85 10.01 18.94
C GLU A 85 -13.97 9.16 18.35
N LYS A 86 -15.06 9.80 17.91
CA LYS A 86 -16.11 9.12 17.15
C LYS A 86 -15.71 9.13 15.68
N CYS A 87 -15.48 7.95 15.10
CA CYS A 87 -15.02 7.80 13.73
C CYS A 87 -16.17 7.69 12.72
N SER A 88 -17.24 7.01 13.11
CA SER A 88 -18.50 6.89 12.36
C SER A 88 -19.62 6.61 13.35
N ASP A 89 -20.84 6.33 12.88
CA ASP A 89 -22.00 6.12 13.75
C ASP A 89 -21.78 5.08 14.84
N ASP A 90 -21.14 3.97 14.49
CA ASP A 90 -20.89 2.83 15.38
C ASP A 90 -19.41 2.56 15.61
N VAL A 91 -18.49 3.37 15.07
CA VAL A 91 -17.05 3.17 15.23
C VAL A 91 -16.42 4.28 16.08
N TYR A 92 -15.66 3.89 17.08
CA TYR A 92 -14.94 4.78 17.99
C TYR A 92 -13.46 4.43 18.05
N CYS A 93 -12.60 5.43 18.19
CA CYS A 93 -11.16 5.29 18.37
C CYS A 93 -10.77 5.69 19.78
N VAL A 94 -9.99 4.84 20.45
CA VAL A 94 -9.27 5.15 21.69
C VAL A 94 -7.82 5.43 21.30
N LEU A 95 -7.31 6.63 21.58
CA LEU A 95 -5.97 7.07 21.20
C LEU A 95 -5.17 7.49 22.43
N TRP A 96 -3.91 7.05 22.56
CA TRP A 96 -3.05 7.41 23.69
C TRP A 96 -1.61 7.63 23.26
N GLY A 97 -0.95 8.59 23.91
CA GLY A 97 0.46 8.89 23.64
C GLY A 97 1.39 7.84 24.25
N THR A 98 2.43 7.43 23.54
CA THR A 98 3.49 6.53 24.03
C THR A 98 4.83 7.25 24.23
N GLY A 99 4.94 8.50 23.77
CA GLY A 99 6.15 9.32 23.90
C GLY A 99 6.03 10.62 23.11
N THR A 100 7.11 11.40 23.04
CA THR A 100 7.15 12.61 22.21
C THR A 100 6.97 12.23 20.75
N GLY A 101 5.91 12.73 20.13
CA GLY A 101 5.58 12.47 18.72
C GLY A 101 5.10 11.05 18.42
N ALA A 102 4.85 10.21 19.43
CA ALA A 102 4.40 8.83 19.24
C ALA A 102 3.06 8.58 19.94
N TRP A 103 2.14 7.94 19.24
CA TRP A 103 0.82 7.55 19.77
C TRP A 103 0.41 6.18 19.25
N GLN A 104 -0.51 5.58 19.98
CA GLN A 104 -1.17 4.35 19.62
C GLN A 104 -2.68 4.57 19.57
N SER A 105 -3.35 3.79 18.74
CA SER A 105 -4.80 3.80 18.66
C SER A 105 -5.40 2.41 18.56
N ARG A 106 -6.65 2.28 19.02
CA ARG A 106 -7.47 1.08 18.82
C ARG A 106 -8.89 1.49 18.50
N PHE A 107 -9.47 0.86 17.49
CA PHE A 107 -10.81 1.13 17.02
C PHE A 107 -11.79 0.07 17.53
N PHE A 108 -13.04 0.48 17.73
CA PHE A 108 -14.13 -0.35 18.24
C PHE A 108 -15.38 -0.15 17.38
N ASP A 109 -15.85 -1.22 16.73
CA ASP A 109 -17.16 -1.28 16.09
C ASP A 109 -18.18 -1.79 17.13
N ILE A 110 -18.96 -0.86 17.68
CA ILE A 110 -19.94 -1.10 18.76
C ILE A 110 -21.08 -1.98 18.26
N ASN A 111 -21.44 -1.88 16.98
CA ASN A 111 -22.53 -2.65 16.40
C ASN A 111 -22.13 -4.11 16.17
N LYS A 112 -20.94 -4.33 15.62
CA LYS A 112 -20.40 -5.67 15.36
C LYS A 112 -19.69 -6.29 16.56
N LYS A 113 -19.50 -5.52 17.64
CA LYS A 113 -18.78 -5.93 18.86
C LYS A 113 -17.36 -6.40 18.54
N LYS A 114 -16.69 -5.69 17.63
CA LYS A 114 -15.31 -5.96 17.20
C LYS A 114 -14.40 -4.83 17.65
N HIS A 115 -13.13 -5.16 17.84
CA HIS A 115 -12.07 -4.17 17.96
C HIS A 115 -10.94 -4.50 16.99
N SER A 116 -10.18 -3.49 16.60
CA SER A 116 -8.99 -3.65 15.76
C SER A 116 -7.80 -4.19 16.56
N GLU A 117 -6.70 -4.45 15.85
CA GLU A 117 -5.34 -4.40 16.41
C GLU A 117 -5.00 -3.01 16.97
N ILE A 118 -3.83 -2.88 17.60
CA ILE A 118 -3.28 -1.57 17.97
C ILE A 118 -2.53 -1.03 16.76
N PHE A 119 -2.83 0.20 16.35
CA PHE A 119 -2.07 0.90 15.33
C PHE A 119 -1.09 1.87 15.96
N ASP A 120 0.17 1.79 15.58
CA ASP A 120 1.18 2.79 15.92
C ASP A 120 1.14 3.95 14.91
N ASN A 121 1.06 5.19 15.41
CA ASN A 121 1.20 6.42 14.64
C ASN A 121 0.30 6.49 13.39
N ASN A 122 -0.95 6.03 13.48
CA ASN A 122 -1.90 6.21 12.38
C ASN A 122 -2.24 7.70 12.22
N TYR A 123 -2.37 8.17 10.99
CA TYR A 123 -2.52 9.59 10.70
C TYR A 123 -3.97 10.07 10.64
N ASP A 124 -4.83 9.27 10.02
CA ASP A 124 -6.24 9.62 9.81
C ASP A 124 -7.05 8.36 9.50
N PHE A 125 -8.38 8.46 9.60
CA PHE A 125 -9.31 7.38 9.31
C PHE A 125 -10.50 7.88 8.48
N ASN A 126 -11.03 7.01 7.62
CA ASN A 126 -12.27 7.26 6.88
C ASN A 126 -12.87 5.93 6.41
N ASN A 127 -14.19 5.73 6.56
CA ASN A 127 -14.91 4.57 6.00
C ASN A 127 -14.23 3.21 6.27
N ASN A 128 -14.01 2.91 7.56
CA ASN A 128 -13.32 1.73 8.07
C ASN A 128 -11.88 1.55 7.58
N ARG A 129 -11.24 2.61 7.09
CA ARG A 129 -9.86 2.60 6.65
C ARG A 129 -9.01 3.55 7.49
N THR A 130 -7.74 3.21 7.67
CA THR A 130 -6.76 4.05 8.37
C THR A 130 -5.48 4.20 7.56
N ILE A 131 -4.80 5.33 7.72
CA ILE A 131 -3.52 5.62 7.06
C ILE A 131 -2.38 5.36 8.03
N ILE A 132 -1.43 4.52 7.62
CA ILE A 132 -0.19 4.26 8.36
C ILE A 132 1.02 4.47 7.44
N TYR A 133 2.18 4.72 8.03
CA TYR A 133 3.44 4.80 7.31
C TYR A 133 4.42 3.73 7.81
N ASP A 134 4.89 2.90 6.90
CA ASP A 134 5.91 1.90 7.14
C ASP A 134 7.30 2.51 6.88
N LEU A 135 8.06 2.70 7.96
CA LEU A 135 9.38 3.34 7.92
C LEU A 135 10.43 2.46 7.22
N GLU A 136 10.35 1.14 7.38
CA GLU A 136 11.32 0.19 6.82
C GLU A 136 11.13 0.08 5.30
N GLU A 137 9.88 -0.05 4.86
CA GLU A 137 9.55 -0.18 3.43
C GLU A 137 9.48 1.17 2.70
N LYS A 138 9.45 2.27 3.45
CA LYS A 138 9.19 3.64 2.96
C LYS A 138 7.87 3.73 2.17
N ARG A 139 6.81 3.19 2.75
CA ARG A 139 5.48 3.10 2.12
C ARG A 139 4.41 3.70 3.01
N LEU A 140 3.55 4.52 2.41
CA LEU A 140 2.27 4.88 3.01
C LEU A 140 1.26 3.78 2.68
N LYS A 141 0.63 3.20 3.69
CA LYS A 141 -0.34 2.11 3.55
C LYS A 141 -1.72 2.57 4.03
N VAL A 142 -2.74 2.12 3.32
CA VAL A 142 -4.14 2.34 3.65
C VAL A 142 -4.73 0.98 3.95
N LYS A 143 -5.05 0.73 5.22
CA LYS A 143 -5.53 -0.58 5.72
C LYS A 143 -7.02 -0.52 6.05
N ASP A 144 -7.70 -1.66 5.95
CA ASP A 144 -8.96 -1.85 6.69
C ASP A 144 -8.64 -1.87 8.19
N ILE A 145 -9.51 -1.24 8.98
CA ILE A 145 -9.34 -1.12 10.43
C ILE A 145 -9.59 -2.44 11.15
N PHE A 146 -10.48 -3.29 10.64
CA PHE A 146 -10.96 -4.50 11.32
C PHE A 146 -10.57 -5.81 10.61
N ASP A 147 -9.70 -5.72 9.60
CA ASP A 147 -9.14 -6.84 8.85
C ASP A 147 -7.63 -6.59 8.63
N GLU A 148 -6.80 -7.24 9.45
CA GLU A 148 -5.35 -7.03 9.49
C GLU A 148 -4.66 -7.39 8.16
N ASP A 149 -5.23 -8.35 7.42
CA ASP A 149 -4.72 -8.85 6.14
C ASP A 149 -5.21 -8.02 4.93
N CYS A 150 -6.19 -7.13 5.14
CA CYS A 150 -6.79 -6.33 4.07
C CYS A 150 -6.12 -4.97 3.90
N PHE A 151 -5.16 -4.91 2.97
CA PHE A 151 -4.59 -3.66 2.49
C PHE A 151 -5.40 -3.10 1.33
N TYR A 152 -5.92 -1.89 1.48
CA TYR A 152 -6.62 -1.20 0.42
C TYR A 152 -5.65 -0.74 -0.66
N ARG A 153 -4.56 -0.08 -0.25
CA ARG A 153 -3.52 0.40 -1.17
C ARG A 153 -2.24 0.78 -0.44
N GLU A 154 -1.12 0.64 -1.15
CA GLU A 154 0.18 1.15 -0.73
C GLU A 154 0.73 2.14 -1.75
N PHE A 155 1.46 3.12 -1.25
CA PHE A 155 2.12 4.14 -2.04
C PHE A 155 3.58 4.23 -1.65
N LYS A 156 4.47 4.07 -2.63
CA LYS A 156 5.88 4.39 -2.43
C LYS A 156 6.04 5.90 -2.36
N ILE A 157 6.56 6.40 -1.24
CA ILE A 157 6.86 7.83 -1.07
C ILE A 157 8.37 7.99 -0.98
N ASN A 158 8.92 8.93 -1.75
CA ASN A 158 10.35 9.23 -1.72
C ASN A 158 10.67 10.14 -0.52
N THR A 159 10.61 9.55 0.67
CA THR A 159 10.95 10.24 1.90
C THR A 159 12.45 10.25 2.18
N ASN A 160 12.88 11.17 3.04
CA ASN A 160 14.20 11.13 3.64
C ASN A 160 14.34 10.00 4.70
N ASP A 161 15.47 10.00 5.40
CA ASP A 161 15.82 8.99 6.43
C ASP A 161 15.47 9.46 7.86
N SER A 162 14.53 10.40 8.00
CA SER A 162 13.98 10.80 9.31
C SER A 162 13.27 9.61 9.98
N THR A 163 13.26 9.56 11.31
CA THR A 163 12.44 8.59 12.07
C THR A 163 10.95 8.86 11.95
N GLN A 164 10.56 10.09 11.57
CA GLN A 164 9.19 10.48 11.24
C GLN A 164 9.21 11.33 9.98
N PRO A 165 9.29 10.69 8.80
CA PRO A 165 9.40 11.42 7.55
C PRO A 165 8.04 11.92 7.02
N VAL A 166 6.93 11.30 7.41
CA VAL A 166 5.58 11.77 7.07
C VAL A 166 5.09 12.66 8.21
N LEU A 167 4.86 13.93 7.88
CA LEU A 167 4.47 14.97 8.82
C LEU A 167 2.95 15.00 9.05
N ASP A 168 2.19 14.71 7.99
CA ASP A 168 0.74 14.67 8.02
C ASP A 168 0.21 13.81 6.87
N ALA A 169 -0.88 13.08 7.09
CA ALA A 169 -1.58 12.37 6.04
C ALA A 169 -3.07 12.30 6.36
N LYS A 170 -3.92 12.78 5.45
CA LYS A 170 -5.37 12.87 5.70
C LYS A 170 -6.18 12.43 4.50
N PHE A 171 -7.30 11.78 4.75
CA PHE A 171 -8.32 11.58 3.72
C PHE A 171 -8.91 12.94 3.34
N ILE A 172 -8.92 13.22 2.04
CA ILE A 172 -9.73 14.32 1.48
C ILE A 172 -11.16 13.83 1.27
N ASP A 173 -11.29 12.58 0.81
CA ASP A 173 -12.54 11.85 0.59
C ASP A 173 -12.23 10.34 0.49
N ASP A 174 -13.21 9.54 0.05
CA ASP A 174 -13.11 8.08 -0.08
C ASP A 174 -12.13 7.58 -1.14
N GLU A 175 -11.65 8.48 -2.00
CA GLU A 175 -10.81 8.17 -3.16
C GLU A 175 -9.45 8.89 -3.09
N ARG A 176 -9.24 9.83 -2.18
CA ARG A 176 -8.04 10.68 -2.17
C ARG A 176 -7.47 10.92 -0.78
N ILE A 177 -6.15 10.93 -0.70
CA ILE A 177 -5.36 11.27 0.49
C ILE A 177 -4.44 12.43 0.16
N LYS A 178 -4.34 13.42 1.06
CA LYS A 178 -3.27 14.41 1.05
C LYS A 178 -2.17 13.98 2.01
N VAL A 179 -0.93 13.95 1.55
CA VAL A 179 0.24 13.63 2.39
C VAL A 179 1.25 14.76 2.35
N LYS A 180 1.80 15.11 3.51
CA LYS A 180 2.92 16.04 3.70
C LYS A 180 4.10 15.26 4.28
N PHE A 181 5.28 15.37 3.67
CA PHE A 181 6.43 14.56 4.05
C PHE A 181 7.76 15.28 3.80
N LEU A 182 8.83 14.79 4.42
CA LEU A 182 10.19 15.27 4.25
C LEU A 182 10.91 14.46 3.17
N THR A 183 11.61 15.14 2.27
CA THR A 183 12.35 14.53 1.17
C THR A 183 13.76 15.11 1.03
N GLY A 184 14.65 14.37 0.37
CA GLY A 184 16.06 14.74 0.18
C GLY A 184 16.88 14.75 1.46
N LYS A 185 18.18 15.08 1.33
CA LYS A 185 19.11 15.15 2.48
C LYS A 185 18.92 16.40 3.33
N ASP A 186 18.33 17.44 2.76
CA ASP A 186 18.14 18.74 3.42
C ASP A 186 16.78 18.83 4.14
N TYR A 187 16.08 17.70 4.30
CA TYR A 187 14.81 17.61 5.03
C TYR A 187 13.77 18.60 4.46
N LYS A 188 13.70 18.74 3.14
CA LYS A 188 12.75 19.64 2.49
C LYS A 188 11.34 19.08 2.64
N GLU A 189 10.39 19.93 3.02
CA GLU A 189 8.97 19.56 3.00
C GLU A 189 8.43 19.48 1.57
N ASP A 190 7.65 18.45 1.29
CA ASP A 190 6.90 18.25 0.07
C ASP A 190 5.48 17.76 0.40
N SER A 191 4.56 17.89 -0.56
CA SER A 191 3.19 17.43 -0.40
C SER A 191 2.60 16.92 -1.71
N LYS A 192 1.76 15.88 -1.62
CA LYS A 192 1.06 15.34 -2.79
C LYS A 192 -0.33 14.81 -2.45
N VAL A 193 -1.17 14.74 -3.47
CA VAL A 193 -2.46 14.05 -3.42
C VAL A 193 -2.28 12.66 -4.03
N LEU A 194 -2.58 11.64 -3.24
CA LEU A 194 -2.57 10.24 -3.61
C LEU A 194 -4.00 9.78 -3.87
N TYR A 195 -4.21 9.05 -4.96
CA TYR A 195 -5.54 8.55 -5.32
C TYR A 195 -5.63 7.09 -4.91
N LEU A 196 -6.58 6.74 -4.07
CA LEU A 196 -6.87 5.38 -3.59
C LEU A 196 -7.36 4.48 -4.73
N ASN A 197 -8.25 5.01 -5.57
CA ASN A 197 -8.59 4.43 -6.86
C ASN A 197 -8.47 5.53 -7.91
N LYS A 198 -7.69 5.31 -8.97
CA LYS A 198 -7.86 6.14 -10.16
C LYS A 198 -8.94 5.51 -11.01
N ARG A 199 -9.99 6.28 -11.29
CA ARG A 199 -11.07 5.83 -12.15
C ARG A 199 -10.59 5.79 -13.59
N LEU A 200 -11.01 4.77 -14.35
CA LEU A 200 -10.63 4.62 -15.75
C LEU A 200 -11.03 5.83 -16.61
N ASP A 201 -12.10 6.54 -16.25
CA ASP A 201 -12.55 7.76 -16.95
C ASP A 201 -11.57 8.94 -16.87
N THR A 202 -10.51 8.83 -16.05
CA THR A 202 -9.42 9.82 -15.99
C THR A 202 -8.30 9.56 -17.01
N VAL A 203 -8.35 8.47 -17.78
CA VAL A 203 -7.42 8.24 -18.90
C VAL A 203 -7.58 9.36 -19.92
N SER A 204 -6.48 10.03 -20.22
CA SER A 204 -6.44 11.23 -21.07
C SER A 204 -6.70 10.92 -22.54
N ASP A 205 -6.22 9.78 -23.03
CA ASP A 205 -6.46 9.35 -24.41
C ASP A 205 -7.86 8.75 -24.59
N LYS A 206 -8.72 9.47 -25.33
CA LYS A 206 -10.11 9.08 -25.58
C LYS A 206 -10.24 7.77 -26.36
N GLU A 207 -9.30 7.44 -27.24
CA GLU A 207 -9.35 6.21 -28.03
C GLU A 207 -8.96 5.01 -27.19
N ILE A 208 -7.91 5.14 -26.36
CA ILE A 208 -7.55 4.13 -25.37
C ILE A 208 -8.69 3.92 -24.37
N LEU A 209 -9.30 5.01 -23.87
CA LEU A 209 -10.44 4.91 -22.95
C LEU A 209 -11.62 4.13 -23.55
N LYS A 210 -11.92 4.30 -24.85
CA LYS A 210 -12.95 3.50 -25.55
C LYS A 210 -12.55 2.02 -25.59
N VAL A 211 -11.28 1.69 -25.78
CA VAL A 211 -10.78 0.30 -25.74
C VAL A 211 -10.90 -0.30 -24.35
N LEU A 212 -10.47 0.41 -23.30
CA LEU A 212 -10.56 -0.05 -21.91
C LEU A 212 -12.01 -0.33 -21.49
N ASN A 213 -12.96 0.46 -22.01
CA ASN A 213 -14.40 0.26 -21.81
C ASN A 213 -15.05 -0.75 -22.77
N ASN A 214 -14.27 -1.46 -23.60
CA ASN A 214 -14.75 -2.39 -24.63
C ASN A 214 -15.74 -1.76 -25.64
N LYS A 215 -15.69 -0.44 -25.84
CA LYS A 215 -16.48 0.29 -26.84
C LYS A 215 -15.77 0.39 -28.19
N LYS A 216 -14.46 0.11 -28.22
CA LYS A 216 -13.63 0.08 -29.43
C LYS A 216 -12.71 -1.14 -29.40
N LYS A 217 -12.40 -1.67 -30.59
CA LYS A 217 -11.41 -2.74 -30.75
C LYS A 217 -10.00 -2.15 -30.78
N LEU A 218 -9.06 -2.83 -30.14
CA LEU A 218 -7.63 -2.58 -30.29
C LEU A 218 -7.07 -3.40 -31.46
N TYR A 219 -5.97 -2.95 -32.04
CA TYR A 219 -5.16 -3.67 -33.01
C TYR A 219 -4.06 -4.43 -32.29
N ASN A 220 -4.15 -5.75 -32.31
CA ASN A 220 -3.15 -6.63 -31.73
C ASN A 220 -1.95 -6.74 -32.67
N THR A 221 -0.78 -6.20 -32.27
CA THR A 221 0.39 -6.14 -33.15
C THR A 221 1.07 -7.49 -33.39
N LYS A 222 0.70 -8.56 -32.67
CA LYS A 222 1.11 -9.94 -32.98
C LYS A 222 0.24 -10.55 -34.06
N THR A 223 -1.08 -10.55 -33.85
CA THR A 223 -2.01 -11.28 -34.72
C THR A 223 -2.41 -10.48 -35.96
N GLY A 224 -2.20 -9.16 -35.94
CA GLY A 224 -2.66 -8.25 -36.98
C GLY A 224 -4.19 -8.07 -37.01
N LYS A 225 -4.89 -8.48 -35.95
CA LYS A 225 -6.36 -8.48 -35.88
C LYS A 225 -6.88 -7.38 -34.96
N LEU A 226 -8.10 -6.92 -35.27
CA LEU A 226 -8.88 -6.06 -34.39
C LEU A 226 -9.70 -6.89 -33.41
N GLU A 227 -9.54 -6.66 -32.12
CA GLU A 227 -10.23 -7.40 -31.06
C GLU A 227 -10.62 -6.51 -29.88
N TYR A 228 -11.58 -6.96 -29.08
CA TYR A 228 -11.91 -6.28 -27.82
C TYR A 228 -10.91 -6.69 -26.73
N LEU A 229 -10.55 -5.76 -25.85
CA LEU A 229 -9.64 -6.03 -24.73
C LEU A 229 -10.13 -7.18 -23.84
N LYS A 230 -11.44 -7.28 -23.58
CA LYS A 230 -12.01 -8.41 -22.81
C LYS A 230 -11.81 -9.79 -23.46
N ASN A 231 -11.60 -9.81 -24.78
CA ASN A 231 -11.33 -11.03 -25.55
C ASN A 231 -9.84 -11.24 -25.78
N HIS A 232 -8.99 -10.32 -25.32
CA HIS A 232 -7.55 -10.39 -25.51
C HIS A 232 -7.00 -11.54 -24.65
N SER A 233 -6.53 -12.59 -25.32
CA SER A 233 -5.78 -13.67 -24.72
C SER A 233 -4.62 -14.01 -25.65
N THR A 234 -3.38 -13.83 -25.22
CA THR A 234 -2.24 -14.26 -26.02
C THR A 234 -1.19 -14.94 -25.18
N THR A 235 -0.65 -16.02 -25.72
CA THR A 235 0.50 -16.73 -25.20
C THR A 235 1.79 -16.05 -25.64
N SER A 236 1.70 -15.23 -26.68
CA SER A 236 2.80 -14.51 -27.31
C SER A 236 3.26 -13.27 -26.56
N TYR A 237 4.54 -12.95 -26.65
CA TYR A 237 5.14 -11.76 -26.06
C TYR A 237 6.30 -11.23 -26.90
N MET A 238 6.60 -9.94 -26.76
CA MET A 238 7.70 -9.29 -27.44
C MET A 238 9.03 -9.58 -26.74
N VAL A 239 10.02 -9.99 -27.54
CA VAL A 239 11.43 -10.18 -27.16
C VAL A 239 12.31 -9.24 -27.97
N GLN A 240 13.36 -8.74 -27.33
CA GLN A 240 14.37 -7.90 -27.99
C GLN A 240 15.06 -8.71 -29.09
N ASN A 241 15.32 -8.06 -30.22
CA ASN A 241 16.13 -8.63 -31.30
C ASN A 241 17.35 -7.74 -31.56
N LYS A 242 18.37 -8.27 -32.24
CA LYS A 242 19.66 -7.62 -32.55
C LYS A 242 19.55 -6.24 -33.22
N ASN A 243 18.39 -5.87 -33.78
CA ASN A 243 18.18 -4.61 -34.52
C ASN A 243 17.31 -3.58 -33.74
N SER A 244 17.21 -3.66 -32.42
CA SER A 244 16.38 -2.74 -31.58
C SER A 244 14.87 -2.75 -31.90
N LYS A 245 14.39 -3.65 -32.78
CA LYS A 245 12.98 -3.90 -33.07
C LYS A 245 12.51 -5.14 -32.30
N TYR A 246 11.44 -5.01 -31.52
CA TYR A 246 10.82 -6.16 -30.87
C TYR A 246 10.26 -7.15 -31.90
N LYS A 247 10.42 -8.46 -31.63
CA LYS A 247 9.75 -9.55 -32.34
C LYS A 247 8.92 -10.36 -31.34
N TYR A 248 7.90 -11.06 -31.82
CA TYR A 248 7.09 -11.92 -30.95
C TYR A 248 7.67 -13.33 -30.84
N SER A 249 7.77 -13.82 -29.62
CA SER A 249 7.92 -15.22 -29.26
C SER A 249 6.59 -15.78 -28.76
N ASP A 250 6.39 -17.09 -28.86
CA ASP A 250 5.21 -17.80 -28.37
C ASP A 250 5.62 -18.69 -27.18
N GLU A 251 4.78 -18.80 -26.16
CA GLU A 251 4.92 -19.73 -25.02
C GLU A 251 3.85 -20.83 -25.13
N ASP A 252 4.17 -22.03 -24.64
CA ASP A 252 3.22 -23.16 -24.61
C ASP A 252 2.12 -22.96 -23.55
N GLY A 253 0.88 -23.37 -23.87
CA GLY A 253 -0.28 -23.33 -22.96
C GLY A 253 -1.25 -22.16 -23.22
N LYS A 254 -2.40 -22.09 -22.54
CA LYS A 254 -3.32 -20.93 -22.58
C LYS A 254 -3.33 -20.24 -21.22
N LEU A 255 -2.64 -19.11 -21.09
CA LEU A 255 -2.75 -18.27 -19.90
C LEU A 255 -4.04 -17.43 -19.98
N LYS A 256 -5.01 -17.73 -19.11
CA LYS A 256 -6.09 -16.79 -18.81
C LYS A 256 -5.52 -15.65 -17.98
N SER A 257 -5.07 -14.60 -18.64
CA SER A 257 -4.53 -13.42 -17.96
C SER A 257 -5.65 -12.49 -17.49
N LYS A 258 -5.53 -12.01 -16.25
CA LYS A 258 -6.37 -10.95 -15.67
C LYS A 258 -5.53 -9.69 -15.54
N ILE A 259 -6.12 -8.53 -15.85
CA ILE A 259 -5.51 -7.24 -15.55
C ILE A 259 -5.61 -7.02 -14.04
N LEU A 260 -4.48 -6.76 -13.40
CA LEU A 260 -4.38 -6.45 -11.98
C LEU A 260 -4.25 -4.96 -11.75
N ASN A 261 -3.35 -4.31 -12.49
CA ASN A 261 -3.10 -2.88 -12.35
C ASN A 261 -3.02 -2.21 -13.71
N TRP A 262 -3.13 -0.89 -13.68
CA TRP A 262 -2.88 -0.05 -14.82
C TRP A 262 -2.17 1.24 -14.42
N THR A 263 -1.48 1.86 -15.37
CA THR A 263 -0.97 3.22 -15.23
C THR A 263 -1.02 3.94 -16.58
N GLU A 264 -0.83 5.25 -16.56
CA GLU A 264 -0.80 6.08 -17.76
C GLU A 264 0.42 7.01 -17.70
N ILE A 265 1.30 6.91 -18.69
CA ILE A 265 2.57 7.63 -18.73
C ILE A 265 3.03 7.82 -20.19
N ASP A 266 3.73 8.92 -20.44
CA ASP A 266 4.47 9.14 -21.68
C ASP A 266 5.75 8.29 -21.66
N LEU A 267 5.79 7.22 -22.46
CA LEU A 267 6.91 6.27 -22.47
C LEU A 267 8.07 6.73 -23.35
N ASP A 268 7.81 7.47 -24.43
CA ASP A 268 8.81 7.82 -25.43
C ASP A 268 9.22 9.30 -25.44
N GLY A 269 8.54 10.14 -24.67
CA GLY A 269 8.78 11.57 -24.55
C GLY A 269 8.08 12.41 -25.61
N ASP A 270 7.05 11.89 -26.29
CA ASP A 270 6.30 12.62 -27.33
C ASP A 270 5.13 13.47 -26.78
N ASN A 271 5.01 13.56 -25.45
CA ASN A 271 3.92 14.18 -24.69
C ASN A 271 2.54 13.52 -24.87
N LYS A 272 2.45 12.36 -25.52
CA LYS A 272 1.26 11.51 -25.53
C LYS A 272 1.51 10.36 -24.58
N LYS A 273 0.48 10.01 -23.81
CA LYS A 273 0.61 8.96 -22.81
C LYS A 273 0.12 7.63 -23.36
N GLU A 274 0.92 6.60 -23.14
CA GLU A 274 0.49 5.22 -23.24
C GLU A 274 -0.23 4.78 -21.96
N VAL A 275 -1.10 3.77 -22.10
CA VAL A 275 -1.65 3.05 -20.95
C VAL A 275 -0.95 1.71 -20.83
N ILE A 276 -0.48 1.42 -19.62
CA ILE A 276 0.22 0.20 -19.29
C ILE A 276 -0.72 -0.63 -18.43
N LEU A 277 -0.87 -1.91 -18.76
CA LEU A 277 -1.69 -2.87 -18.03
C LEU A 277 -0.78 -3.98 -17.52
N GLU A 278 -0.76 -4.17 -16.20
CA GLU A 278 -0.05 -5.26 -15.55
C GLU A 278 -0.99 -6.45 -15.38
N LEU A 279 -0.55 -7.62 -15.84
CA LEU A 279 -1.32 -8.85 -15.79
C LEU A 279 -0.89 -9.71 -14.59
N ASN A 280 -1.76 -10.60 -14.15
CA ASN A 280 -1.48 -11.57 -13.07
C ASN A 280 -0.33 -12.55 -13.35
N SER A 281 0.14 -12.61 -14.59
CA SER A 281 1.32 -13.40 -15.00
C SER A 281 2.62 -12.57 -15.00
N GLU A 282 2.64 -11.38 -14.37
CA GLU A 282 3.71 -10.37 -14.45
C GLU A 282 4.07 -9.96 -15.90
N ARG A 283 3.18 -10.25 -16.86
CA ARG A 283 3.27 -9.76 -18.23
C ARG A 283 2.68 -8.36 -18.28
N VAL A 284 3.17 -7.57 -19.22
CA VAL A 284 2.73 -6.18 -19.37
C VAL A 284 2.17 -5.95 -20.76
N VAL A 285 1.05 -5.25 -20.85
CA VAL A 285 0.47 -4.78 -22.11
C VAL A 285 0.60 -3.27 -22.16
N VAL A 286 1.15 -2.74 -23.26
CA VAL A 286 1.23 -1.31 -23.54
C VAL A 286 0.22 -0.99 -24.65
N LEU A 287 -0.68 -0.07 -24.36
CA LEU A 287 -1.66 0.48 -25.29
C LEU A 287 -1.21 1.86 -25.74
N ARG A 288 -1.14 2.04 -27.07
CA ARG A 288 -0.78 3.32 -27.69
C ARG A 288 -1.79 3.74 -28.74
N SER A 289 -2.21 5.00 -28.72
CA SER A 289 -3.03 5.57 -29.78
C SER A 289 -2.16 6.14 -30.90
N TYR A 290 -2.46 5.78 -32.14
CA TYR A 290 -1.81 6.33 -33.33
C TYR A 290 -2.76 6.29 -34.52
N GLU A 291 -2.91 7.42 -35.23
CA GLU A 291 -3.82 7.58 -36.38
C GLU A 291 -5.24 7.05 -36.12
N GLY A 292 -5.79 7.35 -34.94
CA GLY A 292 -7.15 6.94 -34.56
C GLY A 292 -7.30 5.44 -34.29
N LYS A 293 -6.23 4.66 -34.23
CA LYS A 293 -6.21 3.25 -33.81
C LYS A 293 -5.46 3.10 -32.50
N VAL A 294 -5.84 2.10 -31.70
CA VAL A 294 -5.13 1.73 -30.48
C VAL A 294 -4.36 0.45 -30.74
N TYR A 295 -3.04 0.51 -30.62
CA TYR A 295 -2.13 -0.61 -30.79
C TYR A 295 -1.81 -1.24 -29.44
N CYS A 296 -1.74 -2.56 -29.41
CA CYS A 296 -1.48 -3.35 -28.20
C CYS A 296 -0.17 -4.12 -28.34
N TYR A 297 0.81 -3.77 -27.52
CA TYR A 297 2.13 -4.38 -27.46
C TYR A 297 2.26 -5.19 -26.18
N GLN A 298 2.53 -6.50 -26.29
CA GLN A 298 2.60 -7.39 -25.14
C GLN A 298 4.05 -7.75 -24.83
N PHE A 299 4.49 -7.48 -23.61
CA PHE A 299 5.80 -7.78 -23.09
C PHE A 299 5.76 -9.05 -22.25
N THR A 300 6.90 -9.74 -22.20
CA THR A 300 7.03 -11.01 -21.48
C THR A 300 7.07 -10.83 -19.97
N PHE A 301 7.01 -11.95 -19.26
CA PHE A 301 7.35 -12.02 -17.84
C PHE A 301 8.72 -11.34 -17.60
N ARG A 302 8.77 -10.36 -16.69
CA ARG A 302 9.96 -9.51 -16.43
C ARG A 302 10.48 -8.71 -17.64
N GLY A 303 9.70 -8.62 -18.72
CA GLY A 303 10.03 -7.81 -19.89
C GLY A 303 9.86 -6.31 -19.68
N MET A 304 9.05 -5.92 -18.68
CA MET A 304 8.86 -4.53 -18.26
C MET A 304 8.46 -4.49 -16.78
N LYS A 305 9.32 -3.94 -15.92
CA LYS A 305 9.06 -3.73 -14.49
C LYS A 305 9.72 -2.44 -14.00
N SER A 306 9.45 -2.06 -12.75
CA SER A 306 10.08 -0.88 -12.11
C SER A 306 9.99 0.41 -12.96
N ILE A 307 8.86 0.61 -13.64
CA ILE A 307 8.66 1.70 -14.60
C ILE A 307 8.78 3.05 -13.88
N LYS A 308 9.56 3.96 -14.44
CA LYS A 308 9.88 5.28 -13.89
C LYS A 308 9.08 6.37 -14.57
N LYS A 309 8.91 7.51 -13.89
CA LYS A 309 8.20 8.68 -14.43
C LYS A 309 8.82 9.31 -15.68
N ASP A 310 10.08 8.99 -16.00
CA ASP A 310 10.77 9.45 -17.21
C ASP A 310 10.65 8.47 -18.41
N GLY A 311 9.79 7.45 -18.28
CA GLY A 311 9.53 6.43 -19.30
C GLY A 311 10.56 5.29 -19.32
N THR A 312 11.60 5.35 -18.48
CA THR A 312 12.56 4.25 -18.36
C THR A 312 12.01 3.11 -17.52
N PHE A 313 12.41 1.87 -17.83
CA PHE A 313 11.94 0.68 -17.12
C PHE A 313 13.07 -0.34 -17.01
N GLU A 314 12.89 -1.31 -16.12
CA GLU A 314 13.79 -2.43 -15.94
C GLU A 314 13.24 -3.68 -16.65
N SER A 315 14.12 -4.48 -17.24
CA SER A 315 13.81 -5.82 -17.73
C SER A 315 14.90 -6.81 -17.33
N SER A 316 14.57 -8.10 -17.31
CA SER A 316 15.49 -9.16 -16.88
C SER A 316 15.10 -10.50 -17.51
N GLY A 317 16.10 -11.30 -17.87
CA GLY A 317 15.97 -12.69 -18.34
C GLY A 317 16.27 -13.72 -17.24
N SER A 318 16.95 -13.34 -16.16
CA SER A 318 17.37 -14.23 -15.08
C SER A 318 17.59 -13.49 -13.76
N ALA A 319 17.93 -14.21 -12.69
CA ALA A 319 18.25 -13.59 -11.39
C ALA A 319 19.58 -12.80 -11.39
N VAL A 320 20.40 -12.94 -12.44
CA VAL A 320 21.77 -12.41 -12.49
C VAL A 320 21.97 -11.37 -13.61
N ASP A 321 20.91 -11.01 -14.32
CA ASP A 321 20.91 -9.97 -15.33
C ASP A 321 19.90 -8.86 -15.01
N THR A 322 20.19 -7.66 -15.47
CA THR A 322 19.32 -6.49 -15.34
C THR A 322 19.60 -5.54 -16.48
N TYR A 323 18.55 -5.16 -17.18
CA TYR A 323 18.59 -4.25 -18.32
C TYR A 323 17.71 -3.04 -18.02
N ILE A 324 18.18 -1.85 -18.37
CA ILE A 324 17.38 -0.62 -18.30
C ILE A 324 17.07 -0.16 -19.71
N GLY A 325 15.78 -0.06 -19.99
CA GLY A 325 15.24 0.23 -21.30
C GLY A 325 14.48 1.55 -21.37
N LYS A 326 14.31 2.03 -22.60
CA LYS A 326 13.28 3.01 -22.96
C LYS A 326 12.61 2.60 -24.27
N LEU A 327 11.30 2.75 -24.34
CA LEU A 327 10.56 2.51 -25.59
C LEU A 327 10.58 3.76 -26.46
N TYR A 328 10.49 3.55 -27.76
CA TYR A 328 10.08 4.60 -28.70
C TYR A 328 9.23 4.00 -29.80
N PHE A 329 8.37 4.84 -30.39
CA PHE A 329 7.44 4.39 -31.42
C PHE A 329 7.70 5.09 -32.76
N LYS A 330 7.64 4.32 -33.85
CA LYS A 330 7.62 4.87 -35.22
C LYS A 330 6.41 4.32 -35.95
N GLY A 331 5.39 5.17 -36.10
CA GLY A 331 4.08 4.75 -36.57
C GLY A 331 3.47 3.69 -35.64
N ALA A 332 3.10 2.55 -36.20
CA ALA A 332 2.55 1.39 -35.49
C ALA A 332 3.59 0.42 -34.91
N ASN A 333 4.89 0.73 -35.02
CA ASN A 333 5.97 -0.14 -34.54
C ASN A 333 6.51 0.35 -33.20
N CYS A 334 6.76 -0.59 -32.29
CA CYS A 334 7.44 -0.37 -31.01
C CYS A 334 8.90 -0.82 -31.10
N TYR A 335 9.79 0.01 -30.55
CA TYR A 335 11.23 -0.20 -30.52
C TYR A 335 11.78 -0.05 -29.10
N TYR A 336 13.00 -0.54 -28.92
CA TYR A 336 13.70 -0.57 -27.65
C TYR A 336 15.09 0.02 -27.76
N ASP A 337 15.38 0.98 -26.89
CA ASP A 337 16.74 1.43 -26.61
C ASP A 337 17.21 0.90 -25.27
N GLU A 338 18.27 0.08 -25.34
CA GLU A 338 19.00 -0.40 -24.18
C GLU A 338 19.94 0.70 -23.67
N LEU A 339 19.61 1.25 -22.51
CA LEU A 339 20.39 2.30 -21.86
C LEU A 339 21.48 1.70 -20.97
N ILE A 340 21.15 0.61 -20.28
CA ILE A 340 22.09 -0.11 -19.41
C ILE A 340 21.87 -1.61 -19.62
N ALA A 341 22.95 -2.35 -19.77
CA ALA A 341 22.96 -3.80 -19.65
C ALA A 341 23.93 -4.21 -18.55
N TYR A 342 23.48 -5.05 -17.64
CA TYR A 342 24.29 -5.66 -16.61
C TYR A 342 23.98 -7.15 -16.62
N ASP A 343 24.94 -7.94 -17.12
CA ASP A 343 24.83 -9.39 -17.17
C ASP A 343 26.05 -10.00 -16.46
N GLU A 344 25.83 -10.62 -15.30
CA GLU A 344 26.94 -11.25 -14.56
C GLU A 344 27.39 -12.57 -15.20
N TRP A 345 26.50 -13.25 -15.91
CA TRP A 345 26.77 -14.55 -16.52
C TRP A 345 27.68 -14.39 -17.73
N GLU A 346 27.28 -13.54 -18.67
CA GLU A 346 28.05 -13.21 -19.87
C GLU A 346 29.19 -12.23 -19.59
N LYS A 347 29.29 -11.73 -18.35
CA LYS A 347 30.23 -10.66 -17.94
C LYS A 347 30.14 -9.43 -18.85
N ALA A 348 28.93 -9.14 -19.33
CA ALA A 348 28.65 -8.04 -20.24
C ALA A 348 28.07 -6.84 -19.48
N TYR A 349 28.78 -5.72 -19.51
CA TYR A 349 28.37 -4.49 -18.84
C TYR A 349 28.39 -3.34 -19.84
N MET A 350 27.23 -2.77 -20.15
CA MET A 350 27.10 -1.73 -21.15
C MET A 350 26.32 -0.53 -20.63
N ILE A 351 26.72 0.66 -21.06
CA ILE A 351 25.94 1.89 -20.91
C ILE A 351 25.84 2.52 -22.30
N ASN A 352 24.62 2.77 -22.77
CA ASN A 352 24.33 3.28 -24.10
C ASN A 352 25.07 2.50 -25.19
N LYS A 353 24.98 1.17 -25.13
CA LYS A 353 25.63 0.21 -26.05
C LYS A 353 27.16 0.26 -26.08
N LYS A 354 27.81 0.91 -25.11
CA LYS A 354 29.27 0.94 -24.95
C LYS A 354 29.70 0.11 -23.76
N SER A 355 30.69 -0.76 -23.95
CA SER A 355 31.26 -1.57 -22.86
C SER A 355 31.88 -0.70 -21.77
N VAL A 356 31.63 -1.07 -20.52
CA VAL A 356 32.11 -0.38 -19.32
C VAL A 356 32.54 -1.38 -18.24
N SER A 357 33.13 -0.90 -17.14
CA SER A 357 33.44 -1.77 -15.99
C SER A 357 32.18 -2.16 -15.20
N LYS A 358 32.22 -3.33 -14.55
CA LYS A 358 31.18 -3.81 -13.62
C LYS A 358 30.77 -2.76 -12.60
N THR A 359 31.74 -2.11 -11.98
CA THR A 359 31.52 -1.06 -10.96
C THR A 359 30.75 0.14 -11.53
N LYS A 360 31.07 0.55 -12.77
CA LYS A 360 30.41 1.68 -13.43
C LYS A 360 28.95 1.36 -13.79
N ALA A 361 28.69 0.17 -14.32
CA ALA A 361 27.32 -0.27 -14.61
C ALA A 361 26.48 -0.40 -13.32
N LYS A 362 27.03 -1.01 -12.26
CA LYS A 362 26.35 -1.14 -10.96
C LYS A 362 26.03 0.22 -10.32
N LYS A 363 26.91 1.21 -10.47
CA LYS A 363 26.63 2.59 -10.02
C LYS A 363 25.44 3.19 -10.77
N LYS A 364 25.36 3.00 -12.10
CA LYS A 364 24.23 3.49 -12.90
C LYS A 364 22.90 2.81 -12.56
N LEU A 365 22.89 1.50 -12.26
CA LEU A 365 21.68 0.83 -11.75
C LEU A 365 21.20 1.46 -10.44
N LYS A 366 22.09 1.75 -9.49
CA LYS A 366 21.71 2.45 -8.24
C LYS A 366 21.17 3.86 -8.48
N GLU A 367 21.65 4.57 -9.50
CA GLU A 367 21.09 5.87 -9.91
C GLU A 367 19.68 5.70 -10.47
N GLN A 368 19.45 4.66 -11.26
CA GLN A 368 18.14 4.30 -11.79
C GLN A 368 17.14 3.94 -10.68
N ASP A 369 17.56 3.18 -9.67
CA ASP A 369 16.68 2.78 -8.55
C ASP A 369 16.11 3.97 -7.78
N LYS A 370 16.89 5.05 -7.66
CA LYS A 370 16.52 6.29 -6.99
C LYS A 370 15.49 7.12 -7.75
N LYS A 371 15.28 6.85 -9.05
CA LYS A 371 14.26 7.56 -9.82
C LYS A 371 12.87 7.21 -9.31
N GLU A 372 11.98 8.20 -9.33
CA GLU A 372 10.60 8.03 -8.94
C GLU A 372 9.89 7.05 -9.87
N GLY A 373 9.21 6.06 -9.26
CA GLY A 373 8.36 5.11 -9.98
C GLY A 373 7.05 5.74 -10.42
N VAL A 374 6.40 5.11 -11.39
CA VAL A 374 5.02 5.43 -11.73
C VAL A 374 4.07 4.95 -10.62
N ASP A 375 2.96 5.66 -10.46
CA ASP A 375 1.85 5.18 -9.64
C ASP A 375 1.06 4.15 -10.45
N CYS A 376 0.93 2.93 -9.94
CA CYS A 376 0.05 1.90 -10.51
C CYS A 376 -1.28 1.88 -9.75
N TYR A 377 -2.38 1.70 -10.49
CA TYR A 377 -3.75 1.74 -10.00
C TYR A 377 -4.41 0.39 -10.19
N GLU A 378 -5.09 -0.11 -9.17
CA GLU A 378 -5.81 -1.37 -9.24
C GLU A 378 -6.86 -1.35 -10.37
N TRP A 379 -6.91 -2.42 -11.14
CA TRP A 379 -7.91 -2.62 -12.19
C TRP A 379 -9.22 -3.09 -11.58
N LYS A 380 -10.13 -2.16 -11.32
CA LYS A 380 -11.52 -2.46 -10.96
C LYS A 380 -12.36 -2.43 -12.22
N TYR A 381 -12.83 -3.60 -12.65
CA TYR A 381 -13.82 -3.68 -13.71
C TYR A 381 -15.08 -2.94 -13.21
N ARG A 382 -15.50 -1.88 -13.91
CA ARG A 382 -16.88 -1.40 -13.75
C ARG A 382 -17.78 -2.54 -14.24
N ASN A 383 -18.20 -3.41 -13.33
CA ASN A 383 -19.50 -4.05 -13.50
C ASN A 383 -20.47 -2.89 -13.67
N GLY A 384 -21.08 -2.79 -14.85
CA GLY A 384 -22.03 -1.74 -15.14
C GLY A 384 -23.02 -1.65 -13.99
N TYR A 385 -23.16 -0.47 -13.42
CA TYR A 385 -24.31 -0.16 -12.60
C TYR A 385 -25.58 -0.49 -13.40
N GLY A 386 -26.45 -1.33 -12.83
CA GLY A 386 -27.87 -1.41 -13.20
C GLY A 386 -28.35 -2.75 -13.75
N LYS A 387 -28.75 -3.64 -12.82
CA LYS A 387 -29.88 -4.62 -12.82
C LYS A 387 -29.54 -5.60 -11.66
N ASN A 388 -30.15 -5.56 -10.48
CA ASN A 388 -31.47 -5.10 -10.05
C ASN A 388 -31.38 -4.29 -8.76
#